data_AF-A0A149V2I9-F1
#
_entry.id   AF-A0A149V2I9-F1
#
_cell.length_a   1.000
_cell.length_b   1.000
_cell.length_c   1.000
_cell.angle_alpha   90.00
_cell.angle_beta   90.00
_cell.angle_gamma   90.00
#
_symmetry.space_group_name_H-M   'P 1'
#
loop_
_entity.id
_entity.type
_entity.pdbx_description
1 polymer ?
#
loop_
_entity_poly.entity_id
_entity_poly.type
_entity_poly.pdbx_seq_one_letter_code
_entity_poly.pdbx_strand_id
1 'polypeptide(L)'
;MVPKTEQFSQNFRGAIRYAGTAASHWGSDWSYDVNFTGMNTMLQQTITGAPTIAGIKNAIINGTYDFVDPTQNSQAVLNSIAPKNVMNARSQEYSGDMHVSKGLFRLPGGMANLAIGGNIRYEALNDPSANPYDRENPDAQYVGYINPFNAAGSRWVEAGYWELGLPFHKMVQADISGRYDHYAQGSGFGRYSPKA
;
A
#
# COMPACT_ATOMS: atom_id res chain seq x y z
N MET A 1 9.79 4.62 -33.14
CA MET A 1 9.11 3.84 -32.08
C MET A 1 8.72 4.82 -30.98
N VAL A 2 7.44 4.88 -30.61
CA VAL A 2 6.99 5.75 -29.50
C VAL A 2 6.75 4.85 -28.29
N PRO A 3 7.49 5.03 -27.18
CA PRO A 3 7.28 4.22 -25.99
C PRO A 3 5.87 4.35 -25.44
N LYS A 4 5.28 3.24 -25.00
CA LYS A 4 3.95 3.18 -24.39
C LYS A 4 3.96 2.25 -23.19
N THR A 5 3.25 2.63 -22.13
CA THR A 5 2.99 1.80 -20.96
C THR A 5 1.50 1.48 -20.88
N GLU A 6 1.18 0.19 -20.83
CA GLU A 6 -0.14 -0.34 -20.53
C GLU A 6 -0.12 -0.95 -19.12
N GLN A 7 -1.19 -0.73 -18.38
CA GLN A 7 -1.32 -1.21 -17.00
C GLN A 7 -2.60 -2.02 -16.85
N PHE A 8 -2.50 -3.18 -16.22
CA PHE A 8 -3.63 -4.02 -15.88
C PHE A 8 -3.59 -4.35 -14.40
N SER A 9 -4.66 -4.00 -13.68
CA SER A 9 -4.75 -4.17 -12.23
C SER A 9 -5.84 -5.16 -11.87
N GLN A 10 -5.51 -6.12 -11.00
CA GLN A 10 -6.44 -7.05 -10.38
C GLN A 10 -6.42 -6.83 -8.87
N ASN A 11 -7.60 -6.63 -8.28
CA ASN A 11 -7.74 -6.42 -6.84
C ASN A 11 -8.69 -7.46 -6.24
N PHE A 12 -8.26 -8.09 -5.16
CA PHE A 12 -9.08 -8.92 -4.31
C PHE A 12 -9.20 -8.25 -2.95
N ARG A 13 -10.43 -8.03 -2.48
CA ARG A 13 -10.74 -7.45 -1.18
C ARG A 13 -11.82 -8.26 -0.48
N GLY A 14 -11.64 -8.48 0.82
CA GLY A 14 -12.67 -9.06 1.68
C GLY A 14 -12.66 -8.38 3.05
N ALA A 15 -13.83 -8.33 3.68
CA ALA A 15 -13.98 -7.83 5.04
C ALA A 15 -15.03 -8.64 5.80
N ILE A 16 -14.84 -8.77 7.11
CA ILE A 16 -15.80 -9.33 8.04
C ILE A 16 -15.88 -8.42 9.27
N ARG A 17 -17.09 -8.29 9.81
CA ARG A 17 -17.38 -7.48 10.99
C ARG A 17 -18.24 -8.27 11.96
N TYR A 18 -17.93 -8.17 13.23
CA TYR A 18 -18.73 -8.68 14.34
C TYR A 18 -18.92 -7.58 15.37
N ALA A 19 -20.16 -7.20 15.66
CA ALA A 19 -20.48 -6.12 16.57
C ALA A 19 -21.70 -6.47 17.41
N GLY A 20 -21.78 -5.88 18.60
CA GLY A 20 -22.90 -6.13 19.50
C GLY A 20 -22.77 -5.40 20.83
N THR A 21 -23.62 -5.82 21.76
CA THR A 21 -23.64 -5.30 23.12
C THR A 21 -23.54 -6.43 24.15
N ALA A 22 -22.92 -6.15 25.29
CA ALA A 22 -22.88 -7.06 26.43
C ALA A 22 -23.41 -6.37 27.68
N ALA A 23 -24.36 -7.01 28.35
CA ALA A 23 -25.03 -6.46 29.52
C ALA A 23 -24.03 -6.12 30.64
N SER A 24 -24.30 -5.06 31.40
CA SER A 24 -23.48 -4.69 32.53
C SER A 24 -24.29 -4.28 33.76
N HIS A 25 -23.78 -4.62 34.95
CA HIS A 25 -24.43 -4.26 36.22
C HIS A 25 -24.13 -2.82 36.69
N TRP A 26 -23.31 -2.07 35.97
CA TRP A 26 -22.99 -0.68 36.27
C TRP A 26 -22.79 0.11 34.98
N GLY A 27 -23.03 1.42 35.03
CA GLY A 27 -22.92 2.28 33.85
C GLY A 27 -23.94 1.88 32.76
N SER A 28 -23.56 2.01 31.50
CA SER A 28 -24.33 1.45 30.37
C SER A 28 -23.92 0.00 30.07
N ASP A 29 -24.60 -0.68 29.15
CA ASP A 29 -24.05 -1.88 28.55
C ASP A 29 -22.75 -1.59 27.80
N TRP A 30 -21.91 -2.62 27.64
CA TRP A 30 -20.75 -2.57 26.77
C TRP A 30 -21.22 -2.61 25.32
N SER A 31 -20.61 -1.82 24.46
CA SER A 31 -20.68 -1.99 23.01
C SER A 31 -19.30 -2.42 22.51
N TYR A 32 -19.27 -3.39 21.61
CA TYR A 32 -18.03 -3.86 21.01
C TYR A 32 -18.20 -4.01 19.50
N ASP A 33 -17.08 -3.89 18.80
CA ASP A 33 -17.00 -4.05 17.37
C ASP A 33 -15.61 -4.57 17.01
N VAL A 34 -15.59 -5.59 16.15
CA VAL A 34 -14.38 -6.25 15.67
C VAL A 34 -14.46 -6.35 14.17
N ASN A 35 -13.44 -5.85 13.49
CA ASN A 35 -13.33 -5.85 12.04
C ASN A 35 -12.07 -6.56 11.60
N PHE A 36 -12.17 -7.33 10.52
CA PHE A 36 -11.02 -7.80 9.77
C PHE A 36 -11.20 -7.44 8.30
N THR A 37 -10.14 -6.92 7.68
CA THR A 37 -10.10 -6.59 6.25
C THR A 37 -8.82 -7.12 5.65
N GLY A 38 -8.91 -7.68 4.44
CA GLY A 38 -7.77 -8.12 3.64
C GLY A 38 -7.87 -7.60 2.21
N MET A 39 -6.73 -7.22 1.65
CA MET A 39 -6.60 -6.76 0.27
C MET A 39 -5.32 -7.31 -0.37
N ASN A 40 -5.42 -7.72 -1.64
CA ASN A 40 -4.28 -8.07 -2.48
C ASN A 40 -4.48 -7.46 -3.87
N THR A 41 -3.55 -6.62 -4.30
CA THR A 41 -3.54 -6.00 -5.63
C THR A 41 -2.35 -6.49 -6.42
N MET A 42 -2.61 -6.95 -7.64
CA MET A 42 -1.60 -7.27 -8.64
C MET A 42 -1.68 -6.26 -9.77
N LEU A 43 -0.56 -5.61 -10.07
CA LEU A 43 -0.41 -4.69 -11.17
C LEU A 43 0.57 -5.28 -12.18
N GLN A 44 0.08 -5.59 -13.38
CA GLN A 44 0.94 -5.92 -14.50
C GLN A 44 1.16 -4.65 -15.34
N GLN A 45 2.41 -4.29 -15.57
CA GLN A 45 2.80 -3.23 -16.49
C GLN A 45 3.43 -3.86 -17.73
N THR A 46 2.96 -3.45 -18.91
CA THR A 46 3.54 -3.80 -20.19
C THR A 46 4.10 -2.54 -20.82
N ILE A 47 5.40 -2.52 -21.10
CA ILE A 47 6.07 -1.40 -21.78
C ILE A 47 6.51 -1.88 -23.16
N THR A 48 6.21 -1.08 -24.17
CA THR A 48 6.59 -1.34 -25.57
C THR A 48 7.27 -0.10 -26.16
N GLY A 49 8.06 -0.28 -27.21
CA GLY A 49 8.70 0.82 -27.93
C GLY A 49 9.91 1.44 -27.22
N ALA A 50 10.33 0.90 -26.07
CA ALA A 50 11.58 1.24 -25.40
C ALA A 50 12.72 0.34 -25.93
N PRO A 51 13.80 0.90 -26.48
CA PRO A 51 14.89 0.10 -27.04
C PRO A 51 15.82 -0.47 -25.97
N THR A 52 16.50 -1.58 -26.28
CA THR A 52 17.62 -2.12 -25.48
C THR A 52 18.97 -1.83 -26.14
N ILE A 53 20.05 -1.79 -25.35
CA ILE A 53 21.41 -1.60 -25.87
C ILE A 53 21.77 -2.73 -26.84
N ALA A 54 21.48 -3.99 -26.47
CA ALA A 54 21.70 -5.17 -27.28
C ALA A 54 20.93 -5.11 -28.59
N GLY A 55 19.66 -4.68 -28.55
CA GLY A 55 18.81 -4.53 -29.72
C GLY A 55 19.38 -3.54 -30.73
N ILE A 56 19.78 -2.35 -30.27
CA ILE A 56 20.43 -1.33 -31.11
C ILE A 56 21.76 -1.86 -31.68
N LYS A 57 22.62 -2.42 -30.83
CA LYS A 57 23.93 -2.94 -31.21
C LYS A 57 23.84 -4.04 -32.27
N ASN A 58 22.93 -5.00 -32.07
CA ASN A 58 22.71 -6.10 -33.03
C ASN A 58 22.17 -5.58 -34.37
N ALA A 59 21.30 -4.57 -34.34
CA ALA A 59 20.76 -3.99 -35.56
C ALA A 59 21.83 -3.25 -36.39
N ILE A 60 22.79 -2.60 -35.71
CA ILE A 60 23.96 -1.98 -36.34
C ILE A 60 24.90 -3.05 -36.91
N ILE A 61 25.31 -4.03 -36.10
CA ILE A 61 26.27 -5.07 -36.50
C ILE A 61 25.76 -5.88 -37.70
N ASN A 62 24.47 -6.22 -37.69
CA ASN A 62 23.87 -7.03 -38.74
C ASN A 62 23.35 -6.20 -39.93
N GLY A 63 23.44 -4.87 -39.87
CA GLY A 63 22.92 -3.97 -40.90
C GLY A 63 21.42 -4.12 -41.15
N THR A 64 20.64 -4.53 -40.14
CA THR A 64 19.21 -4.81 -40.30
C THR A 64 18.33 -3.58 -40.14
N TYR A 65 18.87 -2.49 -39.57
CA TYR A 65 18.14 -1.23 -39.44
C TYR A 65 18.52 -0.25 -40.55
N ASP A 66 17.51 0.27 -41.24
CA ASP A 66 17.66 1.34 -42.22
C ASP A 66 17.75 2.69 -41.50
N PHE A 67 18.95 3.26 -41.47
CA PHE A 67 19.23 4.59 -40.90
C PHE A 67 18.99 5.73 -41.90
N VAL A 68 18.90 5.43 -43.21
CA VAL A 68 18.69 6.42 -44.27
C VAL A 68 17.20 6.73 -44.39
N ASP A 69 16.36 5.69 -44.41
CA ASP A 69 14.92 5.79 -44.32
C ASP A 69 14.37 4.92 -43.18
N PRO A 70 14.24 5.48 -41.96
CA PRO A 70 13.70 4.76 -40.81
C PRO A 70 12.29 4.19 -41.02
N THR A 71 11.53 4.67 -42.01
CA THR A 71 10.17 4.19 -42.29
C THR A 71 10.13 2.85 -43.02
N GLN A 72 11.24 2.42 -43.63
CA GLN A 72 11.35 1.12 -44.31
C GLN A 72 11.65 -0.05 -43.35
N ASN A 73 11.92 0.24 -42.08
CA ASN A 73 12.21 -0.81 -41.10
C ASN A 73 10.99 -1.69 -40.84
N SER A 74 11.16 -3.01 -41.03
CA SER A 74 10.11 -3.98 -40.70
C SER A 74 9.80 -3.97 -39.20
N GLN A 75 8.56 -4.32 -38.85
CA GLN A 75 8.15 -4.42 -37.44
C GLN A 75 8.99 -5.45 -36.65
N ALA A 76 9.50 -6.49 -37.32
CA ALA A 76 10.36 -7.49 -36.68
C ALA A 76 11.70 -6.88 -36.23
N VAL A 77 12.31 -6.02 -37.06
CA VAL A 77 13.53 -5.29 -36.70
C VAL A 77 13.24 -4.30 -35.57
N LEU A 78 12.12 -3.57 -35.64
CA LEU A 78 11.73 -2.66 -34.56
C LEU A 78 11.50 -3.40 -33.23
N ASN A 79 10.87 -4.57 -33.27
CA ASN A 79 10.61 -5.40 -32.08
C ASN A 79 11.88 -6.06 -31.52
N SER A 80 12.89 -6.35 -32.35
CA SER A 80 14.18 -6.86 -31.87
C SER A 80 15.00 -5.76 -31.18
N ILE A 81 14.83 -4.51 -31.60
CA ILE A 81 15.43 -3.34 -30.96
C ILE A 81 14.69 -2.97 -29.66
N ALA A 82 13.35 -2.94 -29.71
CA ALA A 82 12.48 -2.54 -28.60
C ALA A 82 11.52 -3.66 -28.18
N PRO A 83 12.03 -4.75 -27.59
CA PRO A 83 11.21 -5.86 -27.14
C PRO A 83 10.19 -5.42 -26.08
N LYS A 84 9.12 -6.20 -25.96
CA LYS A 84 8.10 -5.98 -24.93
C LYS A 84 8.69 -6.27 -23.55
N ASN A 85 8.60 -5.30 -22.65
CA ASN A 85 8.93 -5.44 -21.23
C ASN A 85 7.63 -5.71 -20.44
N VAL A 86 7.65 -6.70 -19.55
CA VAL A 86 6.52 -7.01 -18.67
C VAL A 86 7.01 -7.09 -17.23
N MET A 87 6.35 -6.35 -16.36
CA MET A 87 6.64 -6.30 -14.93
C MET A 87 5.37 -6.55 -14.13
N ASN A 88 5.51 -7.21 -12.98
CA ASN A 88 4.42 -7.46 -12.04
C ASN A 88 4.76 -6.87 -10.67
N ALA A 89 3.96 -5.92 -10.23
CA ALA A 89 3.99 -5.38 -8.87
C ALA A 89 2.85 -5.94 -8.04
N ARG A 90 3.05 -6.05 -6.72
CA ARG A 90 2.09 -6.56 -5.75
C ARG A 90 2.00 -5.65 -4.54
N SER A 91 0.77 -5.34 -4.10
CA SER A 91 0.48 -4.67 -2.83
C SER A 91 -0.46 -5.52 -1.99
N GLN A 92 -0.18 -5.67 -0.71
CA GLN A 92 -1.00 -6.44 0.23
C GLN A 92 -1.26 -5.65 1.50
N GLU A 93 -2.46 -5.78 2.04
CA GLU A 93 -2.83 -5.25 3.35
C GLU A 93 -3.75 -6.23 4.07
N TYR A 94 -3.48 -6.49 5.35
CA TYR A 94 -4.38 -7.23 6.24
C TYR A 94 -4.49 -6.47 7.55
N SER A 95 -5.70 -6.17 7.99
CA SER A 95 -5.95 -5.33 9.16
C SER A 95 -7.01 -5.95 10.05
N GLY A 96 -6.71 -6.10 11.33
CA GLY A 96 -7.66 -6.37 12.40
C GLY A 96 -7.85 -5.13 13.26
N ASP A 97 -9.09 -4.74 13.54
CA ASP A 97 -9.45 -3.64 14.42
C ASP A 97 -10.47 -4.12 15.46
N MET A 98 -10.31 -3.68 16.69
CA MET A 98 -11.26 -3.92 17.77
C MET A 98 -11.46 -2.63 18.55
N HIS A 99 -12.72 -2.29 18.80
CA HIS A 99 -13.06 -1.23 19.74
C HIS A 99 -14.17 -1.65 20.68
N VAL A 100 -14.10 -1.13 21.89
CA VAL A 100 -15.06 -1.37 22.97
C VAL A 100 -15.37 -0.03 23.63
N SER A 101 -16.65 0.25 23.84
CA SER A 101 -17.10 1.48 24.49
C SER A 101 -18.14 1.22 25.57
N LYS A 102 -18.21 2.13 26.54
CA LYS A 102 -19.13 2.06 27.68
C LYS A 102 -19.35 3.42 28.32
N GLY A 103 -20.57 3.68 28.76
CA GLY A 103 -20.90 4.73 29.71
C GLY A 103 -20.51 4.35 31.14
N LEU A 104 -19.74 5.20 31.81
CA LEU A 104 -19.17 4.96 33.15
C LEU A 104 -20.11 5.42 34.27
N PHE A 105 -20.35 6.73 34.39
CA PHE A 105 -21.24 7.36 35.38
C PHE A 105 -21.90 8.63 34.80
N ARG A 106 -23.00 9.07 35.41
CA ARG A 106 -23.73 10.28 34.98
C ARG A 106 -23.11 11.53 35.61
N LEU A 107 -22.86 12.52 34.77
CA LEU A 107 -22.55 13.91 35.12
C LEU A 107 -23.76 14.80 34.80
N PRO A 108 -23.82 16.04 35.33
CA PRO A 108 -24.93 16.97 35.05
C PRO A 108 -25.17 17.26 33.56
N GLY A 109 -24.13 17.17 32.72
CA GLY A 109 -24.23 17.31 31.27
C GLY A 109 -24.60 16.04 30.50
N GLY A 110 -24.50 14.85 31.12
CA GLY A 110 -24.79 13.59 30.41
C GLY A 110 -24.01 12.39 30.94
N MET A 111 -23.95 11.33 30.14
CA MET A 111 -23.21 10.11 30.46
C MET A 111 -21.72 10.33 30.17
N ALA A 112 -20.84 10.13 31.16
CA ALA A 112 -19.41 10.03 30.91
C ALA A 112 -19.12 8.71 30.18
N ASN A 113 -18.35 8.75 29.09
CA ASN A 113 -18.12 7.58 28.23
C ASN A 113 -16.64 7.30 28.06
N LEU A 114 -16.27 6.02 28.07
CA LEU A 114 -14.96 5.51 27.74
C LEU A 114 -15.05 4.70 26.46
N ALA A 115 -14.13 4.94 25.53
CA ALA A 115 -13.84 4.05 24.42
C ALA A 115 -12.38 3.61 24.51
N ILE A 116 -12.13 2.34 24.22
CA ILE A 116 -10.80 1.76 24.08
C ILE A 116 -10.77 0.94 22.80
N GLY A 117 -9.63 0.90 22.13
CA GLY A 117 -9.49 0.09 20.94
C GLY A 117 -8.05 -0.16 20.54
N GLY A 118 -7.90 -1.04 19.57
CA GLY A 118 -6.60 -1.39 19.02
C GLY A 118 -6.70 -1.88 17.59
N ASN A 119 -5.60 -1.71 16.86
CA ASN A 119 -5.47 -2.14 15.48
C ASN A 119 -4.14 -2.87 15.29
N ILE A 120 -4.17 -3.97 14.55
CA ILE A 120 -2.98 -4.63 14.02
C ILE A 120 -3.10 -4.71 12.51
N ARG A 121 -2.06 -4.27 11.80
CA ARG A 121 -2.07 -4.20 10.34
C ARG A 121 -0.75 -4.65 9.76
N TYR A 122 -0.81 -5.58 8.81
CA TYR A 122 0.30 -5.93 7.93
C TYR A 122 0.16 -5.20 6.61
N GLU A 123 1.22 -4.56 6.16
CA GLU A 123 1.32 -3.92 4.85
C GLU A 123 2.55 -4.48 4.13
N ALA A 124 2.42 -4.80 2.84
CA ALA A 124 3.54 -5.20 2.00
C ALA A 124 3.44 -4.63 0.59
N LEU A 125 4.59 -4.25 0.05
CA LEU A 125 4.78 -3.80 -1.32
C LEU A 125 5.94 -4.59 -1.93
N ASN A 126 5.73 -5.09 -3.14
CA ASN A 126 6.79 -5.57 -4.00
C ASN A 126 6.59 -4.99 -5.39
N ASP A 127 7.36 -3.96 -5.70
CA ASP A 127 7.44 -3.30 -7.00
C ASP A 127 8.87 -3.49 -7.52
N PRO A 128 9.14 -4.58 -8.28
CA PRO A 128 10.47 -4.85 -8.78
C PRO A 128 10.90 -3.81 -9.82
N SER A 129 12.17 -3.77 -10.16
CA SER A 129 12.63 -2.91 -11.26
C SER A 129 12.15 -3.46 -12.60
N ALA A 130 11.57 -2.60 -13.43
CA ALA A 130 11.24 -2.92 -14.83
C ALA A 130 12.49 -3.00 -15.72
N ASN A 131 13.64 -2.52 -15.24
CA ASN A 131 14.91 -2.48 -15.97
C ASN A 131 16.08 -2.85 -15.03
N PRO A 132 16.10 -4.06 -14.47
CA PRO A 132 17.15 -4.46 -13.55
C PRO A 132 18.48 -4.58 -14.30
N TYR A 133 19.58 -4.18 -13.65
CA TYR A 133 20.90 -4.36 -14.22
C TYR A 133 21.30 -5.84 -14.17
N ASP A 134 21.58 -6.41 -15.33
CA ASP A 134 22.08 -7.78 -15.48
C ASP A 134 23.61 -7.75 -15.66
N ARG A 135 24.33 -8.41 -14.73
CA ARG A 135 25.80 -8.49 -14.78
C ARG A 135 26.32 -9.43 -15.86
N GLU A 136 25.55 -10.45 -16.20
CA GLU A 136 25.90 -11.45 -17.22
C GLU A 136 25.58 -10.92 -18.62
N ASN A 137 24.57 -10.06 -18.73
CA ASN A 137 24.22 -9.37 -19.97
C ASN A 137 23.94 -7.86 -19.77
N PRO A 138 24.99 -7.03 -19.60
CA PRO A 138 24.82 -5.58 -19.42
C PRO A 138 24.07 -4.90 -20.58
N ASP A 139 24.18 -5.45 -21.79
CA ASP A 139 23.53 -4.90 -22.98
C ASP A 139 22.00 -5.19 -23.00
N ALA A 140 21.47 -6.06 -22.13
CA ALA A 140 20.02 -6.31 -22.04
C ALA A 140 19.22 -5.10 -21.55
N GLN A 141 19.90 -4.08 -20.99
CA GLN A 141 19.28 -2.93 -20.38
C GLN A 141 18.47 -2.10 -21.39
N TYR A 142 17.27 -1.70 -20.99
CA TYR A 142 16.47 -0.73 -21.73
C TYR A 142 17.04 0.68 -21.55
N VAL A 143 16.90 1.53 -22.57
CA VAL A 143 17.41 2.91 -22.54
C VAL A 143 16.32 3.94 -22.84
N GLY A 144 16.49 5.15 -22.31
CA GLY A 144 15.68 6.33 -22.62
C GLY A 144 14.29 6.41 -21.98
N TYR A 145 13.62 5.29 -21.69
CA TYR A 145 12.24 5.30 -21.18
C TYR A 145 12.00 4.50 -19.88
N ILE A 146 12.66 3.35 -19.71
CA ILE A 146 12.43 2.48 -18.54
C ILE A 146 13.54 2.70 -17.51
N ASN A 147 13.18 3.17 -16.32
CA ASN A 147 14.12 3.41 -15.24
C ASN A 147 14.35 2.16 -14.38
N PRO A 148 15.54 2.00 -13.77
CA PRO A 148 15.90 0.81 -13.00
C PRO A 148 15.49 0.89 -11.51
N PHE A 149 14.38 1.56 -11.18
CA PHE A 149 13.94 1.74 -9.80
C PHE A 149 13.06 0.59 -9.32
N ASN A 150 13.20 0.23 -8.05
CA ASN A 150 12.36 -0.75 -7.37
C ASN A 150 11.96 -0.25 -5.98
N ALA A 151 10.84 -0.73 -5.47
CA ALA A 151 10.39 -0.51 -4.10
C ALA A 151 9.87 -1.83 -3.52
N ALA A 152 10.49 -2.30 -2.44
CA ALA A 152 10.04 -3.51 -1.76
C ALA A 152 10.13 -3.33 -0.25
N GLY A 153 9.15 -3.86 0.46
CA GLY A 153 9.14 -3.84 1.91
C GLY A 153 7.85 -4.38 2.49
N SER A 154 7.91 -4.78 3.74
CA SER A 154 6.75 -5.12 4.55
C SER A 154 6.90 -4.57 5.96
N ARG A 155 5.79 -4.38 6.64
CA ARG A 155 5.76 -3.95 8.04
C ARG A 155 4.50 -4.42 8.74
N TRP A 156 4.64 -4.65 10.04
CA TRP A 156 3.52 -4.68 10.97
C TRP A 156 3.38 -3.31 11.64
N VAL A 157 2.14 -2.86 11.75
CA VAL A 157 1.72 -1.65 12.45
C VAL A 157 0.74 -2.06 13.52
N GLU A 158 1.05 -1.71 14.77
CA GLU A 158 0.22 -1.99 15.92
C GLU A 158 -0.17 -0.66 16.55
N ALA A 159 -1.43 -0.51 16.94
CA ALA A 159 -1.90 0.69 17.60
C ALA A 159 -2.85 0.34 18.73
N GLY A 160 -2.79 1.13 19.81
CA GLY A 160 -3.76 1.12 20.91
C GLY A 160 -4.22 2.54 21.18
N TYR A 161 -5.51 2.72 21.49
CA TYR A 161 -6.07 4.03 21.76
C TYR A 161 -7.17 3.98 22.81
N TRP A 162 -7.40 5.14 23.41
CA TRP A 162 -8.50 5.37 24.34
C TRP A 162 -9.03 6.80 24.22
N GLU A 163 -10.28 6.96 24.60
CA GLU A 163 -10.98 8.24 24.63
C GLU A 163 -11.94 8.28 25.82
N LEU A 164 -11.93 9.39 26.55
CA LEU A 164 -12.76 9.65 27.71
C LEU A 164 -13.50 10.98 27.52
N GLY A 165 -14.82 10.88 27.35
CA GLY A 165 -15.72 12.03 27.27
C GLY A 165 -16.37 12.34 28.62
N LEU A 166 -16.26 13.58 29.08
CA LEU A 166 -16.71 14.07 30.38
C LEU A 166 -17.66 15.26 30.23
N PRO A 167 -18.98 15.03 30.12
CA PRO A 167 -19.97 16.10 30.01
C PRO A 167 -20.32 16.69 31.39
N PHE A 168 -19.47 17.56 31.95
CA PHE A 168 -19.67 18.17 33.26
C PHE A 168 -20.97 18.97 33.38
N HIS A 169 -21.35 19.71 32.34
CA HIS A 169 -22.59 20.47 32.23
C HIS A 169 -23.04 20.51 30.76
N LYS A 170 -24.30 20.88 30.47
CA LYS A 170 -24.79 21.01 29.08
C LYS A 170 -24.00 21.99 28.21
N MET A 171 -23.20 22.86 28.83
CA MET A 171 -22.37 23.87 28.17
C MET A 171 -20.86 23.63 28.40
N VAL A 172 -20.49 22.64 29.21
CA VAL A 172 -19.09 22.37 29.59
C VAL A 172 -18.83 20.88 29.48
N GLN A 173 -18.01 20.51 28.50
CA GLN A 173 -17.54 19.15 28.28
C GLN A 173 -16.02 19.14 28.15
N ALA A 174 -15.40 18.02 28.49
CA ALA A 174 -14.00 17.75 28.20
C ALA A 174 -13.88 16.39 27.50
N ASP A 175 -12.99 16.29 26.52
CA ASP A 175 -12.75 15.08 25.75
C ASP A 175 -11.24 14.82 25.73
N ILE A 176 -10.81 13.78 26.44
CA ILE A 176 -9.39 13.46 26.59
C ILE A 176 -9.14 12.13 25.87
N SER A 177 -8.10 12.08 25.04
CA SER A 177 -7.76 10.86 24.32
C SER A 177 -6.26 10.67 24.20
N GLY A 178 -5.87 9.43 23.91
CA GLY A 178 -4.49 9.08 23.64
C GLY A 178 -4.40 7.93 22.67
N ARG A 179 -3.37 7.96 21.83
CA ARG A 179 -3.04 6.86 20.91
C ARG A 179 -1.57 6.54 20.96
N TYR A 180 -1.25 5.26 20.99
CA TYR A 180 0.10 4.75 20.81
C TYR A 180 0.15 3.96 19.50
N ASP A 181 1.10 4.30 18.63
CA ASP A 181 1.38 3.56 17.39
C ASP A 181 2.80 2.98 17.46
N HIS A 182 2.95 1.71 17.08
CA HIS A 182 4.21 0.97 17.01
C HIS A 182 4.40 0.39 15.62
N TYR A 183 5.56 0.67 15.03
CA TYR A 183 5.93 0.26 13.68
C TYR A 183 7.09 -0.73 13.77
N ALA A 184 6.85 -1.98 13.41
CA ALA A 184 7.85 -3.06 13.43
C ALA A 184 8.75 -3.02 12.19
N GLN A 185 9.51 -1.94 12.02
CA GLN A 185 10.50 -1.78 10.95
C GLN A 185 11.88 -1.48 11.56
N GLY A 186 12.91 -2.26 11.21
CA GLY A 186 14.25 -2.11 11.79
C GLY A 186 14.27 -2.34 13.30
N SER A 187 14.77 -1.38 14.08
CA SER A 187 14.80 -1.44 15.56
C SER A 187 13.42 -1.23 16.23
N GLY A 188 12.36 -1.01 15.45
CA GLY A 188 11.05 -0.62 15.95
C GLY A 188 11.00 0.86 16.32
N PHE A 189 9.89 1.53 16.01
CA PHE A 189 9.62 2.90 16.46
C PHE A 189 8.21 3.01 17.03
N GLY A 190 8.10 3.60 18.21
CA GLY A 190 6.83 3.83 18.90
C GLY A 190 6.59 5.31 19.12
N ARG A 191 5.33 5.76 19.01
CA ARG A 191 4.94 7.15 19.29
C ARG A 191 3.62 7.21 20.04
N TYR A 192 3.61 7.96 21.14
CA TYR A 192 2.40 8.32 21.87
C TYR A 192 1.92 9.72 21.47
N SER A 193 0.62 9.86 21.25
CA SER A 193 -0.05 11.09 20.80
C SER A 193 -1.27 11.37 21.68
N PRO A 194 -1.14 12.21 22.73
CA PRO A 194 -2.27 12.64 23.56
C PRO A 194 -3.05 13.81 22.91
N LYS A 195 -4.34 13.95 23.26
CA LYS A 195 -5.21 15.07 22.91
C LYS A 195 -6.17 15.39 24.07
N ALA A 196 -6.54 16.64 24.23
CA ALA A 196 -7.49 17.14 25.24
C ALA A 196 -8.21 18.39 24.73
#